data_AF-A0A8T6IS94-F1
#
_entry.id   AF-A0A8T6IS94-F1
#
_cell.length_a   1.000
_cell.length_b   1.000
_cell.length_c   1.000
_cell.angle_alpha   90.00
_cell.angle_beta   90.00
_cell.angle_gamma   90.00
#
_symmetry.space_group_name_H-M   'P 1'
#
loop_
_entity.id
_entity.type
_entity.pdbx_description
1 polymer ?
#
loop_
_entity_poly.entity_id
_entity_poly.type
_entity_poly.pdbx_seq_one_letter_code
_entity_poly.pdbx_strand_id
1 'polypeptide(L)'
;MIVSVLQENLARSLNIVTKAVDSNPPLPVLANVLLETEDSRLKISATNLELSISVWIGAKVEQTGSITLPARTFSELVTSLSPERVDLRLDAATHTVHLRCGVQTSNIRGIDADEFPPINHNESADLQVQGESLREMINQTAFAAAREQNRPILTGVYLQLEAAGMT
;
A
#
# COMPACT_ATOMS: atom_id res chain seq x y z
N MET A 1 14.75 12.18 -2.25
CA MET A 1 13.43 11.98 -2.91
C MET A 1 12.73 13.32 -3.10
N ILE A 2 12.42 13.67 -4.35
CA ILE A 2 11.59 14.83 -4.74
C ILE A 2 10.64 14.32 -5.82
N VAL A 3 9.33 14.34 -5.55
CA VAL A 3 8.31 13.78 -6.43
C VAL A 3 7.02 14.60 -6.41
N SER A 4 6.37 14.73 -7.56
CA SER A 4 5.04 15.33 -7.68
C SER A 4 4.02 14.33 -8.20
N VAL A 5 2.84 14.30 -7.58
CA VAL A 5 1.71 13.42 -7.95
C VAL A 5 0.40 14.22 -7.94
N LEU A 6 -0.66 13.67 -8.52
CA LEU A 6 -2.01 14.21 -8.34
C LEU A 6 -2.58 13.74 -7.00
N GLN A 7 -3.23 14.64 -6.27
CA GLN A 7 -3.86 14.34 -4.98
C GLN A 7 -4.83 13.16 -5.07
N GLU A 8 -5.67 13.10 -6.11
CA GLU A 8 -6.65 12.02 -6.30
C GLU A 8 -5.98 10.64 -6.43
N ASN A 9 -4.90 10.55 -7.21
CA ASN A 9 -4.14 9.31 -7.40
C ASN A 9 -3.47 8.87 -6.09
N LEU A 10 -2.91 9.81 -5.34
CA LEU A 10 -2.28 9.54 -4.06
C LEU A 10 -3.32 9.07 -3.02
N ALA A 11 -4.44 9.79 -2.89
CA ALA A 11 -5.54 9.44 -1.99
C ALA A 11 -6.11 8.05 -2.31
N ARG A 12 -6.37 7.77 -3.59
CA ARG A 12 -6.86 6.45 -4.04
C ARG A 12 -5.89 5.34 -3.68
N SER A 13 -4.59 5.55 -3.89
CA SER A 13 -3.56 4.55 -3.59
C SER A 13 -3.47 4.29 -2.09
N LEU A 14 -3.49 5.35 -1.28
CA LEU A 14 -3.49 5.25 0.18
C LEU A 14 -4.71 4.48 0.70
N ASN A 15 -5.90 4.73 0.16
CA ASN A 15 -7.12 3.98 0.50
C ASN A 15 -7.04 2.48 0.17
N ILE A 16 -6.16 2.10 -0.77
CA ILE A 16 -5.94 0.69 -1.15
C ILE A 16 -4.88 0.08 -0.24
N VAL A 17 -3.70 0.68 -0.14
CA VAL A 17 -2.55 0.09 0.58
C VAL A 17 -2.78 0.04 2.09
N THR A 18 -3.50 0.99 2.67
CA THR A 18 -3.76 1.04 4.13
C THR A 18 -4.57 -0.15 4.63
N LYS A 19 -5.21 -0.92 3.75
CA LYS A 19 -5.90 -2.17 4.11
C LYS A 19 -4.95 -3.28 4.56
N ALA A 20 -3.66 -3.17 4.26
CA ALA A 20 -2.62 -4.09 4.75
C ALA A 20 -1.90 -3.55 5.99
N VAL A 21 -2.41 -2.48 6.61
CA VAL A 21 -1.86 -1.92 7.85
C VAL A 21 -2.74 -2.34 9.02
N ASP A 22 -2.15 -3.02 9.99
CA ASP A 22 -2.86 -3.41 11.21
C ASP A 22 -3.07 -2.22 12.15
N SER A 23 -4.12 -2.30 12.98
CA SER A 23 -4.41 -1.26 13.98
C SER A 23 -3.42 -1.25 15.15
N ASN A 24 -2.79 -2.39 15.44
CA ASN A 24 -1.81 -2.55 16.51
C ASN A 24 -0.67 -3.49 16.05
N PRO A 25 0.22 -3.01 15.17
CA PRO A 25 1.27 -3.85 14.60
C PRO A 25 2.37 -4.15 15.63
N PRO A 26 3.09 -5.27 15.48
CA PRO A 26 4.18 -5.65 16.39
C PRO A 26 5.43 -4.76 16.26
N LEU A 27 5.61 -4.10 15.11
CA LEU A 27 6.72 -3.19 14.83
C LEU A 27 6.18 -1.81 14.40
N PRO A 28 6.72 -0.69 14.90
CA PRO A 28 6.25 0.65 14.54
C PRO A 28 6.24 0.94 13.03
N VAL A 29 7.25 0.47 12.31
CA VAL A 29 7.39 0.66 10.85
C VAL A 29 6.26 0.01 10.05
N LEU A 30 5.59 -1.03 10.58
CA LEU A 30 4.43 -1.68 9.95
C LEU A 30 3.15 -0.84 10.09
N ALA A 31 3.14 0.19 10.93
CA ALA A 31 2.08 1.20 10.96
C ALA A 31 2.22 2.24 9.82
N ASN A 32 3.30 2.17 9.05
CA ASN A 32 3.60 3.09 7.98
C ASN A 32 3.26 2.50 6.60
N VAL A 33 3.12 3.39 5.62
CA VAL A 33 3.23 3.05 4.20
C VAL A 33 4.64 3.36 3.72
N LEU A 34 5.21 2.50 2.88
CA LEU A 34 6.47 2.72 2.19
C LEU A 34 6.22 3.46 0.87
N LEU A 35 6.96 4.54 0.64
CA LEU A 35 6.97 5.30 -0.60
C LEU A 35 8.32 5.09 -1.28
N GLU A 36 8.32 4.66 -2.54
CA GLU A 36 9.51 4.39 -3.33
C GLU A 36 9.36 4.96 -4.73
N THR A 37 10.35 5.72 -5.20
CA THR A 37 10.37 6.17 -6.60
C THR A 37 10.89 5.05 -7.51
N GLU A 38 10.14 4.74 -8.57
CA GLU A 38 10.53 3.79 -9.62
C GLU A 38 10.32 4.42 -10.99
N ASP A 39 11.40 4.84 -11.66
CA ASP A 39 11.38 5.56 -12.93
C ASP A 39 10.47 6.81 -12.90
N SER A 40 9.35 6.77 -13.65
CA SER A 40 8.33 7.83 -13.71
C SER A 40 7.09 7.50 -12.87
N ARG A 41 7.27 6.69 -11.82
CA ARG A 41 6.20 6.23 -10.94
C ARG A 41 6.61 6.37 -9.49
N LEU A 42 5.60 6.54 -8.64
CA LEU A 42 5.70 6.36 -7.21
C LEU A 42 5.03 5.03 -6.87
N LYS A 43 5.79 4.11 -6.30
CA LYS A 43 5.27 2.89 -5.69
C LYS A 43 4.94 3.19 -4.24
N ILE A 44 3.74 2.81 -3.83
CA ILE A 44 3.26 2.94 -2.47
C ILE A 44 2.92 1.54 -1.99
N SER A 45 3.49 1.13 -0.86
CA SER A 45 3.30 -0.22 -0.34
C SER A 45 2.96 -0.21 1.15
N ALA A 46 2.27 -1.25 1.61
CA ALA A 46 2.09 -1.53 3.03
C ALA A 46 2.07 -3.04 3.26
N THR A 47 2.44 -3.48 4.46
CA THR A 47 2.38 -4.88 4.85
C THR A 47 2.20 -5.05 6.35
N ASN A 48 1.56 -6.16 6.73
CA ASN A 48 1.52 -6.68 8.09
C ASN A 48 2.28 -8.02 8.23
N LEU A 49 3.21 -8.30 7.32
CA LEU A 49 4.00 -9.54 7.19
C LEU A 49 3.22 -10.76 6.66
N GLU A 50 1.89 -10.74 6.69
CA GLU A 50 1.04 -11.80 6.11
C GLU A 50 0.45 -11.37 4.77
N LEU A 51 0.01 -10.11 4.68
CA LEU A 51 -0.53 -9.46 3.50
C LEU A 51 0.38 -8.30 3.12
N SER A 52 0.66 -8.17 1.83
CA SER A 52 1.31 -6.98 1.25
C SER A 52 0.45 -6.43 0.13
N ILE A 53 0.28 -5.12 0.08
CA ILE A 53 -0.41 -4.43 -1.02
C ILE A 53 0.53 -3.34 -1.54
N SER A 54 0.76 -3.35 -2.85
CA SER A 54 1.54 -2.32 -3.56
C SER A 54 0.72 -1.72 -4.69
N VAL A 55 0.81 -0.41 -4.85
CA VAL A 55 0.16 0.35 -5.93
C VAL A 55 1.20 1.27 -6.56
N TRP A 56 1.21 1.29 -7.89
CA TRP A 56 2.02 2.22 -8.67
C TRP A 56 1.15 3.34 -9.22
N ILE A 57 1.57 4.59 -9.04
CA ILE A 57 0.95 5.75 -9.65
C ILE A 57 1.97 6.52 -10.49
N GLY A 58 1.50 7.12 -11.59
CA GLY A 58 2.32 8.03 -12.38
C GLY A 58 2.75 9.23 -11.54
N ALA A 59 4.03 9.56 -11.61
CA ALA A 59 4.64 10.62 -10.81
C ALA A 59 5.73 11.34 -11.59
N LYS A 60 5.86 12.65 -11.37
CA LYS A 60 7.03 13.40 -11.82
C LYS A 60 8.12 13.24 -10.78
N VAL A 61 9.12 12.41 -11.07
CA VAL A 61 10.27 12.17 -10.18
C VAL A 61 11.40 13.12 -10.59
N GLU A 62 11.78 14.04 -9.70
CA GLU A 62 12.93 14.92 -9.89
C GLU A 62 14.17 14.41 -9.19
N GLN A 63 13.98 13.72 -8.05
CA GLN A 63 15.06 13.04 -7.34
C GLN A 63 14.52 11.73 -6.76
N THR A 64 15.23 10.64 -7.01
CA THR A 64 14.86 9.32 -6.48
C THR A 64 15.00 9.24 -4.96
N GLY A 65 14.41 8.21 -4.38
CA GLY A 65 14.58 7.80 -2.99
C GLY A 65 13.35 7.10 -2.44
N SER A 66 13.42 6.78 -1.17
CA SER A 66 12.40 6.05 -0.44
C SER A 66 12.27 6.57 0.99
N ILE A 67 11.08 6.38 1.58
CA ILE A 67 10.79 6.70 2.98
C ILE A 67 9.51 5.99 3.41
N THR A 68 9.36 5.70 4.69
CA THR A 68 8.06 5.26 5.23
C THR A 68 7.35 6.42 5.93
N LEU A 69 6.03 6.51 5.79
CA LEU A 69 5.21 7.54 6.46
C LEU A 69 4.07 6.90 7.27
N PRO A 70 3.71 7.43 8.46
CA PRO A 70 2.57 6.94 9.23
C PRO A 70 1.30 6.88 8.40
N ALA A 71 0.78 5.66 8.18
CA ALA A 71 -0.22 5.39 7.17
C ALA A 71 -1.49 6.20 7.39
N ARG A 72 -1.96 6.23 8.64
CA ARG A 72 -3.16 6.96 9.06
C ARG A 72 -3.00 8.47 8.89
N THR A 73 -1.96 9.04 9.49
CA THR A 73 -1.69 10.49 9.44
C THR A 73 -1.50 10.97 8.01
N PHE A 74 -0.77 10.22 7.20
CA PHE A 74 -0.54 10.59 5.81
C PHE A 74 -1.82 10.50 4.98
N SER A 75 -2.64 9.46 5.17
CA SER A 75 -3.93 9.32 4.47
C SER A 75 -4.93 10.40 4.86
N GLU A 76 -5.04 10.72 6.15
CA GLU A 76 -5.88 11.81 6.66
C GLU A 76 -5.44 13.16 6.08
N LEU A 77 -4.13 13.44 6.08
CA LEU A 77 -3.58 14.66 5.48
C LEU A 77 -3.94 14.74 4.00
N VAL A 78 -3.58 13.73 3.20
CA VAL A 78 -3.81 13.75 1.75
C VAL A 78 -5.29 13.91 1.41
N THR A 79 -6.19 13.27 2.16
CA THR A 79 -7.64 13.37 1.95
C THR A 79 -8.17 14.79 2.21
N SER A 80 -7.53 15.55 3.11
CA SER A 80 -7.91 16.94 3.42
C SER A 80 -7.41 17.98 2.40
N LEU A 81 -6.49 17.60 1.51
CA LEU A 81 -5.93 18.51 0.51
C LEU A 81 -6.91 18.77 -0.62
N SER A 82 -6.74 19.91 -1.31
CA SER A 82 -7.44 20.21 -2.55
C SER A 82 -7.04 19.22 -3.66
N PRO A 83 -7.93 18.92 -4.62
CA PRO A 83 -7.70 17.94 -5.70
C PRO A 83 -6.75 18.48 -6.78
N GLU A 84 -5.51 18.79 -6.40
CA GLU A 84 -4.48 19.40 -7.24
C GLU A 84 -3.16 18.61 -7.16
N ARG A 85 -2.07 19.20 -7.67
CA ARG A 85 -0.72 18.63 -7.57
C ARG A 85 -0.22 18.66 -6.12
N VAL A 86 0.28 17.52 -5.67
CA VAL A 86 0.97 17.36 -4.38
C VAL A 86 2.46 17.15 -4.64
N ASP A 87 3.28 18.02 -4.08
CA ASP A 87 4.73 17.94 -4.12
C ASP A 87 5.24 17.37 -2.80
N LEU A 88 6.05 16.30 -2.87
CA LEU A 88 6.69 15.66 -1.74
C LEU A 88 8.21 15.80 -1.84
N ARG A 89 8.83 16.33 -0.79
CA ARG A 89 10.28 16.46 -0.69
C ARG A 89 10.78 15.85 0.62
N LEU A 90 11.61 14.82 0.51
CA LEU A 90 12.27 14.21 1.65
C LEU A 90 13.52 15.00 2.04
N ASP A 91 13.60 15.39 3.31
CA ASP A 91 14.84 15.69 4.00
C ASP A 91 15.38 14.40 4.64
N ALA A 92 16.45 13.86 4.04
CA ALA A 92 17.05 12.60 4.47
C ALA A 92 17.76 12.73 5.84
N ALA A 93 18.22 13.91 6.24
CA ALA A 93 18.92 14.07 7.51
C ALA A 93 17.97 13.96 8.71
N THR A 94 16.70 14.32 8.52
CA THR A 94 15.68 14.35 9.57
C THR A 94 14.58 13.31 9.36
N HIS A 95 14.63 12.56 8.26
CA HIS A 95 13.55 11.68 7.79
C HIS A 95 12.18 12.39 7.73
N THR A 96 12.18 13.67 7.36
CA THR A 96 10.95 14.47 7.27
C THR A 96 10.56 14.68 5.82
N VAL A 97 9.31 14.36 5.49
CA VAL A 97 8.72 14.70 4.19
C VAL A 97 7.99 16.02 4.32
N HIS A 98 8.46 17.00 3.56
CA HIS A 98 7.78 18.25 3.30
C HIS A 98 6.78 18.05 2.17
N LEU A 99 5.50 18.21 2.50
CA LEU A 99 4.38 18.16 1.57
C LEU A 99 3.94 19.58 1.23
N ARG A 100 3.69 19.84 -0.05
CA ARG A 100 3.06 21.08 -0.52
C ARG A 100 1.93 20.76 -1.50
N CYS A 101 0.78 21.40 -1.32
CA CYS A 101 -0.35 21.38 -2.25
C CYS A 101 -0.92 22.79 -2.36
N GLY A 102 -0.66 23.47 -3.49
CA GLY A 102 -0.99 24.89 -3.65
C GLY A 102 -0.32 25.77 -2.58
N VAL A 103 -1.15 26.37 -1.73
CA VAL A 103 -0.72 27.21 -0.58
C VAL A 103 -0.54 26.43 0.72
N GLN A 104 -1.03 25.20 0.79
CA GLN A 104 -0.92 24.38 1.99
C GLN A 104 0.46 23.71 2.04
N THR A 105 1.07 23.73 3.22
CA THR A 105 2.33 23.03 3.50
C THR A 105 2.19 22.21 4.77
N SER A 106 2.79 21.03 4.80
CA SER A 106 2.76 20.14 5.97
C SER A 106 4.05 19.34 6.03
N ASN A 107 4.42 18.93 7.25
CA ASN A 107 5.59 18.11 7.47
C ASN A 107 5.15 16.82 8.15
N ILE A 108 5.60 15.68 7.63
CA ILE A 108 5.38 14.38 8.27
C ILE A 108 6.74 13.74 8.47
N ARG A 109 7.02 13.36 9.71
CA ARG A 109 8.21 12.58 10.03
C ARG A 109 7.95 11.10 9.73
N GLY A 110 8.87 10.50 9.00
CA GLY A 110 8.87 9.10 8.65
C GLY A 110 9.85 8.27 9.46
N ILE A 111 9.93 7.00 9.08
CA ILE A 111 10.98 6.06 9.49
C ILE A 111 11.76 5.68 8.23
N ASP A 112 13.05 5.37 8.38
CA ASP A 112 13.89 4.96 7.27
C ASP A 112 13.25 3.81 6.48
N ALA A 113 13.39 3.84 5.16
CA ALA A 113 12.88 2.79 4.28
C ALA A 113 13.57 1.45 4.52
N ASP A 114 14.84 1.48 4.96
CA ASP A 114 15.62 0.27 5.26
C ASP A 114 15.09 -0.50 6.49
N GLU A 115 14.27 0.14 7.33
CA GLU A 115 13.58 -0.54 8.44
C GLU A 115 12.30 -1.26 7.97
N PHE A 116 11.81 -0.97 6.76
CA PHE A 116 10.62 -1.62 6.22
C PHE A 116 10.96 -3.04 5.74
N PRO A 117 10.17 -4.07 6.10
CA PRO A 117 10.48 -5.44 5.69
C PRO A 117 10.40 -5.59 4.16
N PRO A 118 11.23 -6.46 3.57
CA PRO A 118 11.18 -6.70 2.13
C PRO A 118 9.83 -7.31 1.73
N ILE A 119 9.22 -6.76 0.69
CA ILE A 119 8.01 -7.32 0.07
C ILE A 119 8.47 -8.38 -0.93
N ASN A 120 8.32 -9.64 -0.57
CA ASN A 120 8.70 -10.75 -1.44
C ASN A 120 7.60 -11.02 -2.48
N HIS A 121 7.99 -11.09 -3.75
CA HIS A 121 7.16 -11.62 -4.81
C HIS A 121 7.54 -13.10 -5.01
N ASN A 122 6.57 -14.00 -4.94
CA ASN A 122 6.81 -15.42 -5.22
C ASN A 122 6.99 -15.62 -6.72
N GLU A 123 8.07 -16.28 -7.14
CA GLU A 123 8.33 -16.69 -8.53
C GLU A 123 7.56 -17.98 -8.90
N SER A 124 6.28 -18.05 -8.52
CA SER A 124 5.40 -19.15 -8.90
C SER A 124 4.75 -18.90 -10.27
N ALA A 125 4.29 -19.96 -10.92
CA ALA A 125 3.57 -19.84 -12.19
C ALA A 125 2.32 -18.96 -12.02
N ASP A 126 2.19 -17.96 -12.89
CA ASP A 126 1.04 -17.07 -12.90
C ASP A 126 -0.20 -17.78 -13.47
N LEU A 127 -1.36 -17.47 -12.88
CA LEU A 127 -2.67 -17.83 -13.41
C LEU A 127 -3.42 -16.56 -13.80
N GLN A 128 -3.93 -16.51 -15.04
CA GLN A 128 -4.79 -15.42 -15.48
C GLN A 128 -6.26 -15.77 -15.26
N VAL A 129 -6.95 -14.96 -14.46
CA VAL A 129 -8.40 -15.08 -14.19
C VAL A 129 -9.10 -13.74 -14.41
N GLN A 130 -10.39 -13.77 -14.72
CA GLN A 130 -11.20 -12.55 -14.77
C GLN A 130 -11.43 -12.05 -13.33
N GLY A 131 -11.01 -10.81 -13.04
CA GLY A 131 -11.11 -10.24 -11.70
C GLY A 131 -12.55 -10.15 -11.17
N GLU A 132 -13.53 -9.94 -12.05
CA GLU A 132 -14.94 -9.95 -11.67
C GLU A 132 -15.41 -11.35 -11.23
N SER A 133 -15.06 -12.39 -11.98
CA SER A 133 -15.36 -13.77 -11.61
C SER A 133 -14.70 -14.17 -10.29
N LEU A 134 -13.42 -13.82 -10.09
CA LEU A 134 -12.72 -14.09 -8.83
C LEU A 134 -13.41 -13.38 -7.65
N ARG A 135 -13.78 -12.10 -7.82
CA ARG A 135 -14.52 -11.33 -6.81
C ARG A 135 -15.85 -12.00 -6.49
N GLU A 136 -16.59 -12.46 -7.50
CA GLU A 136 -17.86 -13.14 -7.31
C GLU A 136 -17.70 -14.47 -6.55
N MET A 137 -16.72 -15.31 -6.94
CA MET A 137 -16.40 -16.55 -6.24
C MET A 137 -16.05 -16.30 -4.77
N ILE A 138 -15.21 -15.30 -4.47
CA ILE A 138 -14.87 -14.92 -3.10
C ILE A 138 -16.13 -14.51 -2.33
N ASN A 139 -16.98 -13.65 -2.91
CA ASN A 139 -18.20 -13.19 -2.23
C ASN A 139 -19.20 -14.33 -1.96
N GLN A 140 -19.23 -15.36 -2.80
CA GLN A 140 -20.10 -16.52 -2.64
C GLN A 140 -19.58 -17.55 -1.63
N THR A 141 -18.32 -17.48 -1.21
CA THR A 141 -17.68 -18.54 -0.39
C THR A 141 -17.08 -18.04 0.91
N ALA A 142 -16.55 -16.81 0.96
CA ALA A 142 -15.79 -16.30 2.11
C ALA A 142 -16.62 -16.22 3.40
N PHE A 143 -17.94 -16.08 3.31
CA PHE A 143 -18.80 -16.05 4.51
C PHE A 143 -18.86 -17.41 5.24
N ALA A 144 -18.55 -18.51 4.54
CA ALA A 144 -18.54 -19.85 5.11
C ALA A 144 -17.24 -20.17 5.87
N ALA A 145 -16.20 -19.36 5.71
CA ALA A 145 -14.95 -19.51 6.45
C ALA A 145 -15.15 -19.18 7.94
N ALA A 146 -14.49 -19.94 8.80
CA ALA A 146 -14.49 -19.71 10.23
C ALA A 146 -13.83 -18.36 10.54
N ARG A 147 -14.44 -17.58 11.44
CA ARG A 147 -13.86 -16.33 11.97
C ARG A 147 -12.98 -16.57 13.20
N GLU A 148 -13.24 -17.67 13.92
CA GLU A 148 -12.47 -18.05 15.10
C GLU A 148 -11.20 -18.80 14.69
N GLN A 149 -10.08 -18.41 15.28
CA GLN A 149 -8.77 -18.99 14.96
C GLN A 149 -8.49 -20.33 15.65
N ASN A 150 -9.49 -20.90 16.35
CA ASN A 150 -9.36 -22.20 17.05
C ASN A 150 -9.03 -23.36 16.11
N ARG A 151 -9.41 -23.25 14.83
CA ARG A 151 -9.09 -24.20 13.75
C ARG A 151 -8.62 -23.44 12.51
N PRO A 152 -7.32 -23.07 12.41
CA PRO A 152 -6.80 -22.23 11.33
C PRO A 152 -7.09 -22.75 9.92
N ILE A 153 -7.16 -24.07 9.72
CA ILE A 153 -7.50 -24.66 8.42
C ILE A 153 -8.89 -24.25 7.90
N LEU A 154 -9.80 -23.84 8.80
CA LEU A 154 -11.16 -23.42 8.45
C LEU A 154 -11.28 -21.92 8.22
N THR A 155 -10.23 -21.12 8.46
CA THR A 155 -10.27 -19.66 8.29
C THR A 155 -9.95 -19.23 6.86
N GLY A 156 -9.51 -20.16 6.00
CA GLY A 156 -9.26 -19.93 4.58
C GLY A 156 -10.39 -20.43 3.69
N VAL A 157 -10.38 -19.97 2.43
CA VAL A 157 -11.19 -20.53 1.34
C VAL A 157 -10.29 -21.41 0.49
N TYR A 158 -10.66 -22.67 0.32
CA TYR A 158 -9.91 -23.60 -0.52
C TYR A 158 -10.14 -23.26 -1.99
N LEU A 159 -9.06 -23.22 -2.78
CA LEU A 159 -9.09 -22.95 -4.21
C LEU A 159 -8.41 -24.11 -4.94
N GLN A 160 -9.14 -24.74 -5.86
CA GLN A 160 -8.68 -25.85 -6.66
C GLN A 160 -8.55 -25.44 -8.13
N LEU A 161 -7.39 -25.73 -8.71
CA LEU A 161 -7.08 -25.43 -10.10
C LEU A 161 -6.98 -26.72 -10.89
N GLU A 162 -7.82 -26.84 -11.92
CA GLU A 162 -7.82 -27.95 -12.87
C GLU A 162 -7.68 -27.43 -14.30
N ALA A 163 -7.30 -28.31 -15.23
CA ALA A 163 -7.18 -27.93 -16.64
C ALA A 163 -8.50 -27.39 -17.24
N ALA A 164 -9.64 -27.76 -16.66
CA ALA A 164 -10.97 -27.37 -17.11
C ALA A 164 -11.53 -26.10 -16.42
N GLY A 165 -10.88 -25.59 -15.37
CA GLY A 165 -11.36 -24.43 -14.64
C GLY A 165 -10.86 -24.31 -13.21
N MET A 166 -11.40 -23.32 -12.50
CA MET A 166 -11.10 -23.02 -11.11
C MET A 166 -12.39 -23.17 -10.30
N THR A 167 -12.31 -23.91 -9.18
CA THR A 167 -13.43 -24.12 -8.25
C THR A 167 -13.02 -23.79 -6.83
#